data_AF-A0A843I2R2-F1
#
_entry.id   AF-A0A843I2R2-F1
#
_cell.length_a   1.000
_cell.length_b   1.000
_cell.length_c   1.000
_cell.angle_alpha   90.00
_cell.angle_beta   90.00
_cell.angle_gamma   90.00
#
_symmetry.space_group_name_H-M   'P 1'
#
loop_
_entity.id
_entity.type
_entity.pdbx_description
1 polymer ?
#
loop_
_entity_poly.entity_id
_entity_poly.type
_entity_poly.pdbx_seq_one_letter_code
_entity_poly.pdbx_strand_id
1 'polypeptide(L)'
;MRTGMVGKPKKNSKGSVPMPIIPVLKRTITIELLPTKEQEEELKELGNLCSKLWNQVNYERRRQFFNGSVDIKSTYTKWYNEYKDKIGSATAQQVLNKNNEAWSSFFSLLRAKKEKKPLPPFIINPPGYWKDR
;
A
#
# COMPACT_ATOMS: atom_id res chain seq x y z
N MET A 1 -45.14 -58.60 21.45
CA MET A 1 -44.62 -57.33 22.00
C MET A 1 -43.79 -56.64 20.91
N ARG A 2 -44.22 -55.45 20.48
CA ARG A 2 -43.57 -54.63 19.46
C ARG A 2 -42.51 -53.74 20.13
N THR A 3 -41.28 -53.74 19.66
CA THR A 3 -40.27 -52.72 20.01
C THR A 3 -39.69 -52.13 18.72
N GLY A 4 -39.98 -50.84 18.50
CA GLY A 4 -39.67 -50.12 17.28
C GLY A 4 -38.20 -49.71 17.16
N MET A 5 -37.68 -49.81 15.94
CA MET A 5 -36.39 -49.26 15.54
C MET A 5 -36.48 -47.73 15.48
N VAL A 6 -35.67 -47.04 16.30
CA VAL A 6 -35.53 -45.58 16.31
C VAL A 6 -34.67 -45.16 15.11
N GLY A 7 -35.29 -44.53 14.12
CA GLY A 7 -34.60 -43.94 12.97
C GLY A 7 -33.73 -42.75 13.38
N LYS A 8 -32.46 -42.76 12.95
CA LYS A 8 -31.55 -41.60 13.11
C LYS A 8 -31.98 -40.45 12.17
N PRO A 9 -31.96 -39.19 12.62
CA PRO A 9 -32.34 -38.06 11.79
C PRO A 9 -31.29 -37.77 10.71
N LYS A 10 -31.74 -37.65 9.45
CA LYS A 10 -30.92 -37.21 8.30
C LYS A 10 -30.46 -35.76 8.52
N LYS A 11 -29.14 -35.53 8.51
CA LYS A 11 -28.57 -34.17 8.44
C LYS A 11 -28.86 -33.59 7.06
N ASN A 12 -29.74 -32.58 6.99
CA ASN A 12 -29.93 -31.78 5.78
C ASN A 12 -28.77 -30.79 5.64
N SER A 13 -27.90 -30.99 4.65
CA SER A 13 -26.92 -30.00 4.20
C SER A 13 -27.62 -28.95 3.34
N LYS A 14 -28.36 -28.02 3.96
CA LYS A 14 -28.75 -26.80 3.24
C LYS A 14 -27.52 -25.91 3.19
N GLY A 15 -26.94 -25.78 2.00
CA GLY A 15 -25.81 -24.91 1.72
C GLY A 15 -26.09 -23.50 2.24
N SER A 16 -25.11 -22.92 2.93
CA SER A 16 -25.15 -21.53 3.33
C SER A 16 -25.07 -20.69 2.06
N VAL A 17 -26.17 -20.03 1.70
CA VAL A 17 -26.20 -19.05 0.62
C VAL A 17 -25.32 -17.87 1.05
N PRO A 18 -24.32 -17.46 0.25
CA PRO A 18 -23.49 -16.32 0.59
C PRO A 18 -24.39 -15.07 0.71
N MET A 19 -24.23 -14.33 1.80
CA MET A 19 -24.89 -13.04 2.01
C MET A 19 -24.59 -12.10 0.83
N PRO A 20 -25.59 -11.39 0.29
CA PRO A 20 -25.36 -10.41 -0.76
C PRO A 20 -24.41 -9.33 -0.25
N ILE A 21 -23.37 -9.04 -1.05
CA ILE A 21 -22.47 -7.92 -0.80
C ILE A 21 -23.29 -6.65 -1.03
N ILE A 22 -23.84 -6.07 0.04
CA ILE A 22 -24.51 -4.77 -0.04
C ILE A 22 -23.40 -3.74 -0.32
N PRO A 23 -23.43 -3.02 -1.45
CA PRO A 23 -22.47 -1.96 -1.70
C PRO A 23 -22.69 -0.89 -0.62
N VAL A 24 -21.74 -0.79 0.32
CA VAL A 24 -21.71 0.28 1.31
C VAL A 24 -21.56 1.58 0.54
N LEU A 25 -22.61 2.41 0.57
CA LEU A 25 -22.64 3.70 -0.12
C LEU A 25 -21.55 4.59 0.50
N LYS A 26 -20.42 4.72 -0.19
CA LYS A 26 -19.34 5.60 0.22
C LYS A 26 -19.73 7.02 -0.19
N ARG A 27 -19.95 7.90 0.80
CA ARG A 27 -20.09 9.34 0.55
C ARG A 27 -18.84 9.83 -0.15
N THR A 28 -19.01 10.45 -1.31
CA THR A 28 -17.93 11.09 -2.05
C THR A 28 -18.19 12.59 -1.98
N ILE A 29 -17.24 13.32 -1.38
CA ILE A 29 -17.26 14.78 -1.34
C ILE A 29 -16.28 15.24 -2.43
N THR A 30 -16.79 15.97 -3.41
CA THR A 30 -15.96 16.63 -4.42
C THR A 30 -15.68 18.05 -3.93
N ILE A 31 -14.41 18.40 -3.77
CA ILE A 31 -13.96 19.72 -3.35
C ILE A 31 -13.19 20.33 -4.52
N GLU A 32 -13.59 21.52 -4.96
CA GLU A 32 -12.84 22.31 -5.93
C GLU A 32 -11.87 23.22 -5.17
N LEU A 33 -10.59 23.13 -5.51
CA LEU A 33 -9.56 24.00 -4.95
C LEU A 33 -9.37 25.17 -5.91
N LEU A 34 -9.52 26.39 -5.41
CA LEU A 34 -9.25 27.63 -6.15
C LEU A 34 -8.04 28.35 -5.53
N PRO A 35 -6.81 27.83 -5.71
CA PRO A 35 -5.62 28.43 -5.15
C PRO A 35 -5.28 29.76 -5.83
N THR A 36 -4.72 30.70 -5.08
CA THR A 36 -4.05 31.86 -5.66
C THR A 36 -2.75 31.44 -6.34
N LYS A 37 -2.16 32.31 -7.18
CA LYS A 37 -0.86 32.03 -7.82
C LYS A 37 0.25 31.74 -6.80
N GLU A 38 0.26 32.47 -5.69
CA GLU A 38 1.21 32.27 -4.59
C GLU A 38 1.03 30.89 -3.94
N GLN A 39 -0.21 30.50 -3.63
CA GLN A 39 -0.52 29.18 -3.08
C GLN A 39 -0.15 28.05 -4.04
N GLU A 40 -0.34 28.26 -5.34
CA GLU A 40 0.05 27.27 -6.36
C GLU A 40 1.57 27.06 -6.38
N GLU A 41 2.35 28.13 -6.24
CA GLU A 41 3.81 28.06 -6.19
C GLU A 41 4.29 27.34 -4.92
N GLU A 42 3.74 27.68 -3.76
CA GLU A 42 4.02 26.96 -2.49
C GLU A 42 3.68 25.46 -2.59
N LEU A 43 2.53 25.12 -3.18
CA LEU A 43 2.12 23.74 -3.37
C LEU A 43 3.06 22.99 -4.33
N LYS A 44 3.56 23.66 -5.38
CA LYS A 44 4.56 23.09 -6.30
C LYS A 44 5.87 22.82 -5.56
N GLU A 45 6.35 23.75 -4.74
CA GLU A 45 7.57 23.54 -3.95
C GLU A 45 7.42 22.37 -2.97
N LEU A 46 6.29 22.27 -2.28
CA LEU A 46 5.98 21.13 -1.41
C LEU A 46 5.94 19.81 -2.18
N GLY A 47 5.31 19.79 -3.36
CA GLY A 47 5.28 18.63 -4.25
C GLY A 47 6.67 18.20 -4.71
N ASN A 48 7.52 19.16 -5.04
CA ASN A 48 8.92 18.92 -5.43
C ASN A 48 9.72 18.31 -4.27
N LEU A 49 9.55 18.83 -3.05
CA LEU A 49 10.21 18.27 -1.86
C LEU A 49 9.72 16.85 -1.53
N CYS A 50 8.41 16.58 -1.67
CA CYS A 50 7.86 15.24 -1.51
C CYS A 50 8.45 14.25 -2.52
N SER A 51 8.58 14.68 -3.77
CA SER A 51 9.19 13.87 -4.84
C SER A 51 10.68 13.60 -4.59
N LYS A 52 11.41 14.60 -4.09
CA LYS A 52 12.81 14.42 -3.65
C LYS A 52 12.92 13.39 -2.52
N LEU A 53 12.09 13.51 -1.48
CA LEU A 53 12.05 12.56 -0.36
C LEU A 53 11.79 11.13 -0.86
N TRP A 54 10.75 10.93 -1.68
CA TRP A 54 10.45 9.64 -2.28
C TRP A 54 11.64 9.06 -3.05
N ASN A 55 12.26 9.87 -3.89
CA ASN A 55 13.35 9.42 -4.75
C ASN A 55 14.60 9.04 -3.95
N GLN A 56 14.95 9.82 -2.93
CA GLN A 56 16.11 9.57 -2.08
C GLN A 56 15.95 8.30 -1.23
N VAL A 57 14.82 8.15 -0.52
CA VAL A 57 14.57 6.93 0.26
C VAL A 57 14.53 5.70 -0.65
N ASN A 58 13.94 5.85 -1.84
CA ASN A 58 13.85 4.74 -2.78
C ASN A 58 15.20 4.38 -3.41
N TYR A 59 16.04 5.38 -3.70
CA TYR A 59 17.40 5.16 -4.19
C TYR A 59 18.23 4.35 -3.19
N GLU A 60 18.22 4.76 -1.92
CA GLU A 60 18.96 4.06 -0.87
C GLU A 60 18.46 2.63 -0.69
N ARG A 61 17.14 2.42 -0.64
CA ARG A 61 16.55 1.08 -0.51
C ARG A 61 16.81 0.20 -1.73
N ARG A 62 16.78 0.74 -2.95
CA ARG A 62 17.16 -0.01 -4.16
C ARG A 62 18.63 -0.43 -4.10
N ARG A 63 19.52 0.48 -3.73
CA ARG A 63 20.94 0.16 -3.56
C ARG A 63 21.14 -0.96 -2.53
N GLN A 64 20.46 -0.87 -1.39
CA GLN A 64 20.48 -1.91 -0.37
C GLN A 64 19.90 -3.25 -0.87
N PHE A 65 18.82 -3.21 -1.65
CA PHE A 65 18.18 -4.40 -2.22
C PHE A 65 19.13 -5.17 -3.13
N PHE A 66 19.83 -4.48 -4.03
CA PHE A 66 20.82 -5.12 -4.92
C PHE A 66 22.07 -5.59 -4.18
N ASN A 67 22.35 -5.03 -3.00
CA ASN A 67 23.47 -5.44 -2.14
C ASN A 67 23.09 -6.56 -1.14
N GLY A 68 21.82 -6.97 -1.08
CA GLY A 68 21.39 -8.18 -0.36
C GLY A 68 20.14 -8.00 0.49
N SER A 69 20.05 -6.96 1.31
CA SER A 69 18.92 -6.75 2.24
C SER A 69 18.56 -5.28 2.39
N VAL A 70 17.25 -5.00 2.43
CA VAL A 70 16.72 -3.65 2.62
C VAL A 70 16.38 -3.41 4.08
N ASP A 71 17.00 -2.40 4.68
CA ASP A 71 16.65 -1.94 6.02
C ASP A 71 15.63 -0.79 5.94
N ILE A 72 14.36 -1.17 6.02
CA ILE A 72 13.23 -0.24 5.94
C ILE A 72 13.22 0.71 7.15
N LYS A 73 13.62 0.24 8.34
CA LYS A 73 13.47 0.99 9.59
C LYS A 73 14.52 2.09 9.69
N SER A 74 15.80 1.77 9.44
CA SER A 74 16.85 2.79 9.51
C SER A 74 16.68 3.86 8.43
N THR A 75 16.36 3.45 7.19
CA THR A 75 16.09 4.39 6.09
C THR A 75 14.90 5.29 6.42
N TYR A 76 13.84 4.75 7.03
CA TYR A 76 12.69 5.55 7.47
C TYR A 76 13.10 6.64 8.47
N THR A 77 13.78 6.26 9.57
CA THR A 77 14.15 7.23 10.61
C THR A 77 15.10 8.30 10.09
N LYS A 78 16.07 7.91 9.26
CA LYS A 78 17.02 8.83 8.62
C LYS A 78 16.31 9.88 7.79
N TRP A 79 15.51 9.47 6.80
CA TRP A 79 14.85 10.38 5.87
C TRP A 79 13.72 11.17 6.53
N TYR A 80 13.04 10.60 7.54
CA TYR A 80 12.07 11.34 8.35
C TYR A 80 12.73 12.51 9.07
N ASN A 81 13.86 12.29 9.76
CA ASN A 81 14.54 13.35 10.48
C ASN A 81 15.10 14.44 9.57
N GLU A 82 15.48 14.11 8.34
CA GLU A 82 15.98 15.09 7.37
C GLU A 82 14.88 15.96 6.74
N TYR A 83 13.66 15.43 6.60
CA TYR A 83 12.57 16.09 5.87
C TYR A 83 11.43 16.60 6.74
N LYS A 84 11.27 16.13 7.98
CA LYS A 84 10.18 16.55 8.88
C LYS A 84 10.09 18.06 9.05
N ASP A 85 11.24 18.75 9.07
CA ASP A 85 11.31 20.20 9.27
C ASP A 85 11.16 20.98 7.94
N LYS A 86 11.30 20.30 6.79
CA LYS A 86 11.22 20.90 5.44
C LYS A 86 9.83 20.84 4.84
N ILE A 87 9.11 19.73 5.01
CA ILE A 87 7.77 19.51 4.41
C ILE A 87 6.66 19.29 5.44
N GLY A 88 7.01 19.36 6.72
CA GLY A 88 6.12 19.03 7.83
C GLY A 88 6.15 17.55 8.19
N SER A 89 6.07 17.28 9.49
CA SER A 89 6.13 15.94 10.08
C SER A 89 5.09 14.98 9.48
N ALA A 90 3.83 15.44 9.40
CA ALA A 90 2.73 14.62 8.88
C ALA A 90 2.97 14.23 7.41
N THR A 91 3.34 15.19 6.57
CA THR A 91 3.60 14.97 5.14
C THR A 91 4.78 14.02 4.93
N ALA A 92 5.89 14.23 5.64
CA ALA A 92 7.06 13.36 5.57
C ALA A 92 6.72 11.92 5.94
N GLN A 93 5.96 11.74 7.02
CA GLN A 93 5.49 10.42 7.45
C GLN A 93 4.60 9.76 6.38
N GLN A 94 3.67 10.49 5.76
CA GLN A 94 2.80 9.93 4.72
C GLN A 94 3.57 9.49 3.47
N VAL A 95 4.53 10.31 3.00
CA VAL A 95 5.38 9.95 1.85
C VAL A 95 6.19 8.68 2.15
N LEU A 96 6.80 8.60 3.33
CA LEU A 96 7.57 7.43 3.75
C LEU A 96 6.69 6.19 3.93
N ASN A 97 5.49 6.33 4.47
CA ASN A 97 4.53 5.23 4.59
C ASN A 97 4.13 4.69 3.22
N LYS A 98 3.83 5.57 2.25
CA LYS A 98 3.56 5.15 0.87
C LYS A 98 4.74 4.43 0.24
N ASN A 99 5.97 4.86 0.53
CA ASN A 99 7.15 4.16 0.05
C ASN A 99 7.27 2.75 0.69
N ASN A 100 7.01 2.65 2.00
CA ASN A 100 6.98 1.37 2.71
C ASN A 100 5.92 0.42 2.14
N GLU A 101 4.72 0.92 1.83
CA GLU A 101 3.65 0.14 1.18
C GLU A 101 4.08 -0.40 -0.19
N ALA A 102 4.75 0.42 -0.99
CA ALA A 102 5.27 0.01 -2.30
C ALA A 102 6.32 -1.10 -2.18
N TRP A 103 7.25 -0.98 -1.23
CA TRP A 103 8.23 -2.02 -0.94
C TRP A 103 7.59 -3.30 -0.38
N SER A 104 6.64 -3.18 0.55
CA SER A 104 5.90 -4.32 1.09
C SER A 104 5.14 -5.10 0.02
N SER A 105 4.48 -4.36 -0.90
CA SER A 105 3.80 -4.94 -2.06
C SER A 105 4.78 -5.66 -2.98
N PHE A 106 5.93 -5.06 -3.26
CA PHE A 106 6.99 -5.66 -4.07
C PHE A 106 7.52 -6.96 -3.45
N PHE A 107 7.82 -6.96 -2.15
CA PHE A 107 8.26 -8.19 -1.45
C PHE A 107 7.19 -9.27 -1.43
N SER A 108 5.91 -8.90 -1.31
CA SER A 108 4.79 -9.85 -1.37
C SER A 108 4.71 -10.53 -2.74
N LEU A 109 4.90 -9.77 -3.83
CA LEU A 109 4.97 -10.32 -5.19
C LEU A 109 6.17 -11.26 -5.37
N LEU A 110 7.34 -10.92 -4.81
CA LEU A 110 8.51 -11.80 -4.84
C LEU A 110 8.26 -13.13 -4.10
N ARG A 111 7.58 -13.10 -2.95
CA ARG A 111 7.20 -14.32 -2.22
C ARG A 111 6.20 -15.16 -3.03
N ALA A 112 5.16 -14.54 -3.59
CA ALA A 112 4.20 -15.23 -4.44
C ALA A 112 4.87 -15.91 -5.66
N LYS A 113 5.87 -15.25 -6.26
CA LYS A 113 6.69 -15.83 -7.33
C LYS A 113 7.47 -17.06 -6.87
N LYS A 114 8.10 -17.00 -5.68
CA LYS A 114 8.83 -18.13 -5.10
C LYS A 114 7.91 -19.32 -4.80
N GLU A 115 6.67 -19.03 -4.37
CA GLU A 115 5.64 -20.02 -4.03
C GLU A 115 4.87 -20.55 -5.26
N LYS A 116 5.25 -20.16 -6.49
CA LYS A 116 4.56 -20.52 -7.74
C LYS A 116 3.06 -20.19 -7.75
N LYS A 117 2.64 -19.17 -7.00
CA LYS A 117 1.27 -18.67 -7.01
C LYS A 117 0.98 -17.95 -8.34
N PRO A 118 -0.29 -17.89 -8.77
CA PRO A 118 -0.67 -17.11 -9.94
C PRO A 118 -0.27 -15.64 -9.73
N LEU A 119 0.54 -15.13 -10.67
CA LEU A 119 1.02 -13.77 -10.67
C LEU A 119 0.26 -12.95 -11.73
N PRO A 120 0.17 -11.63 -11.54
CA PRO A 120 -0.30 -10.73 -12.59
C PRO A 120 0.58 -10.85 -13.85
N PRO A 121 0.04 -10.53 -15.05
CA PRO A 121 0.75 -10.69 -16.33
C PRO A 121 1.86 -9.65 -16.58
N PHE A 122 2.33 -8.93 -15.55
CA PHE A 122 3.33 -7.86 -15.67
C PHE A 122 4.63 -8.19 -14.94
N ILE A 123 5.72 -7.55 -15.37
CA ILE A 123 7.05 -7.73 -14.80
C ILE A 123 7.09 -7.14 -13.38
N ILE A 124 7.55 -7.94 -12.41
CA ILE A 124 7.73 -7.52 -11.02
C ILE A 124 9.04 -6.72 -10.92
N ASN A 125 8.93 -5.40 -10.87
CA ASN A 125 10.07 -4.48 -10.73
C ASN A 125 10.08 -3.81 -9.35
N PRO A 126 11.26 -3.49 -8.79
CA PRO A 126 11.33 -2.72 -7.55
C PRO A 126 10.75 -1.32 -7.75
N PRO A 127 10.25 -0.66 -6.67
CA PRO A 127 9.56 0.62 -6.78
C PRO A 127 10.30 1.67 -7.61
N GLY A 128 9.56 2.39 -8.45
CA GLY A 128 10.10 3.40 -9.36
C GLY A 128 10.33 4.77 -8.71
N TYR A 129 10.98 5.65 -9.47
CA TYR A 129 11.16 7.06 -9.09
C TYR A 129 9.93 7.88 -9.49
N TRP A 130 9.58 8.88 -8.70
CA TRP A 130 8.65 9.93 -9.11
C TRP A 130 9.42 10.91 -9.98
N LYS A 131 8.98 11.02 -11.23
CA LYS A 131 9.53 11.95 -12.23
C LYS A 131 8.48 13.02 -12.48
N ASP A 132 8.93 14.23 -12.79
CA ASP A 132 8.04 15.31 -13.20
C ASP A 132 7.15 14.81 -14.35
N ARG A 133 5.84 14.99 -14.20
CA ARG A 133 4.83 14.66 -15.19
C ARG A 133 3.93 15.87 -15.38
#